data_AF-A0A0F4IYT7-F1
#
_entry.id   AF-A0A0F4IYT7-F1
#
_cell.length_a   1.000
_cell.length_b   1.000
_cell.length_c   1.000
_cell.angle_alpha   90.00
_cell.angle_beta   90.00
_cell.angle_gamma   90.00
#
_symmetry.space_group_name_H-M   'P 1'
#
loop_
_entity.id
_entity.type
_entity.pdbx_description
1 polymer ?
#
loop_
_entity_poly.entity_id
_entity_poly.type
_entity_poly.pdbx_seq_one_letter_code
_entity_poly.pdbx_strand_id
1 'polypeptide(L)'
;MTRTRRNLWLHKGNYRRLADGDTFLTPSQLLELLLTGYIEGHIGVTVPERASRAPGRGRVVVALDDDVFARVEAGAGEGRTSLVIDTLIEAYLAGGITITLHATTDATQRAATLTVEPVEPPAENDAAAA
;
A
#
# COMPACT_ATOMS: atom_id res chain seq x y z
N MET A 1 3.41 5.58 19.72
CA MET A 1 2.34 5.74 18.73
C MET A 1 1.30 4.66 18.98
N THR A 2 0.01 5.01 18.94
CA THR A 2 -1.07 4.09 19.28
C THR A 2 -1.50 3.33 18.02
N ARG A 3 -1.63 2.00 18.14
CA ARG A 3 -2.16 1.16 17.06
C ARG A 3 -3.54 0.64 17.41
N THR A 4 -4.50 0.90 16.52
CA THR A 4 -5.87 0.40 16.64
C THR A 4 -6.16 -0.66 15.57
N ARG A 5 -6.87 -1.72 15.96
CA ARG A 5 -7.37 -2.74 15.03
C ARG A 5 -8.58 -2.20 14.30
N ARG A 6 -8.49 -2.12 12.97
CA ARG A 6 -9.53 -1.56 12.11
C ARG A 6 -10.09 -2.62 11.17
N ASN A 7 -11.40 -2.55 10.97
CA ASN A 7 -12.08 -3.36 9.96
C ASN A 7 -12.00 -2.63 8.61
N LEU A 8 -11.17 -3.14 7.71
CA LEU A 8 -10.98 -2.60 6.37
C LEU A 8 -11.65 -3.50 5.33
N TRP A 9 -12.15 -2.91 4.25
CA TRP A 9 -12.80 -3.65 3.17
C TRP A 9 -11.81 -3.88 2.03
N LEU A 10 -11.01 -4.95 2.12
CA LEU A 10 -9.85 -5.19 1.24
C LEU A 10 -10.04 -6.42 0.37
N HIS A 11 -9.26 -6.53 -0.71
CA HIS A 11 -9.16 -7.76 -1.50
C HIS A 11 -8.44 -8.86 -0.69
N LYS A 12 -9.21 -9.85 -0.20
CA LYS A 12 -8.70 -10.85 0.76
C LYS A 12 -7.54 -11.67 0.20
N GLY A 13 -7.61 -12.03 -1.09
CA GLY A 13 -6.54 -12.78 -1.75
C GLY A 13 -5.22 -12.01 -1.80
N ASN A 14 -5.28 -10.70 -1.99
CA ASN A 14 -4.08 -9.86 -2.09
C ASN A 14 -3.49 -9.63 -0.70
N TYR A 15 -4.35 -9.31 0.28
CA TYR A 15 -3.91 -9.21 1.68
C TYR A 15 -3.30 -10.52 2.20
N ARG A 16 -3.88 -11.67 1.82
CA ARG A 16 -3.31 -12.98 2.16
C ARG A 16 -1.95 -13.19 1.51
N ARG A 17 -1.76 -12.81 0.24
CA ARG A 17 -0.44 -12.89 -0.43
C ARG A 17 0.61 -12.02 0.26
N LEU A 18 0.23 -10.88 0.84
CA LEU A 18 1.15 -10.11 1.68
C LEU A 18 1.50 -10.85 2.98
N ALA A 19 0.52 -11.47 3.63
CA ALA A 19 0.72 -12.23 4.86
C ALA A 19 1.53 -13.51 4.67
N ASP A 20 1.36 -14.16 3.53
CA ASP A 20 2.06 -15.40 3.16
C ASP A 20 3.42 -15.09 2.48
N GLY A 21 3.73 -13.81 2.21
CA GLY A 21 4.99 -13.40 1.60
C GLY A 21 6.16 -13.60 2.55
N ASP A 22 7.25 -14.19 2.04
CA ASP A 22 8.51 -14.34 2.78
C ASP A 22 9.25 -12.99 2.84
N THR A 23 8.69 -12.07 3.63
CA THR A 23 9.24 -10.73 3.83
C THR A 23 9.66 -10.55 5.28
N PHE A 24 10.67 -9.70 5.50
CA PHE A 24 11.12 -9.35 6.85
C PHE A 24 10.07 -8.60 7.68
N LEU A 25 9.03 -8.06 7.02
CA LEU A 25 8.02 -7.21 7.62
C LEU A 25 6.73 -7.98 7.86
N THR A 26 6.06 -7.68 8.97
CA THR A 26 4.66 -8.09 9.12
C THR A 26 3.78 -7.32 8.13
N PRO A 27 2.61 -7.85 7.74
CA PRO A 27 1.69 -7.15 6.84
C PRO A 27 1.30 -5.76 7.33
N SER A 28 1.10 -5.59 8.65
CA SER A 28 0.83 -4.28 9.25
C SER A 28 1.97 -3.30 9.05
N GLN A 29 3.22 -3.72 9.26
CA GLN A 29 4.39 -2.86 9.08
C GLN A 29 4.61 -2.49 7.61
N LEU A 30 4.42 -3.47 6.72
CA LEU A 30 4.50 -3.24 5.29
C LEU A 30 3.43 -2.23 4.83
N LEU A 31 2.19 -2.38 5.29
CA LEU A 31 1.12 -1.43 4.99
C LEU A 31 1.41 -0.03 5.55
N GLU A 32 1.94 0.07 6.77
CA GLU A 32 2.34 1.37 7.35
C GLU A 32 3.41 2.04 6.50
N LEU A 33 4.41 1.30 6.00
CA LEU A 33 5.43 1.85 5.10
C LEU A 33 4.86 2.31 3.76
N LEU A 34 3.98 1.50 3.16
CA LEU A 34 3.31 1.87 1.91
C LEU A 34 2.43 3.12 2.09
N LEU A 35 1.67 3.21 3.19
CA LEU A 35 0.82 4.36 3.46
C LEU A 35 1.64 5.62 3.75
N THR A 36 2.71 5.51 4.52
CA THR A 36 3.62 6.64 4.76
C THR A 36 4.25 7.11 3.45
N GLY A 37 4.76 6.20 2.62
CA GLY A 37 5.31 6.55 1.30
C GLY A 37 4.30 7.23 0.39
N TYR A 38 3.04 6.80 0.42
CA TYR A 38 1.94 7.46 -0.29
C TYR A 38 1.65 8.87 0.25
N ILE A 39 1.52 9.03 1.58
CA ILE A 39 1.23 10.32 2.23
C ILE A 39 2.37 11.33 2.00
N GLU A 40 3.61 10.86 1.99
CA GLU A 40 4.80 11.70 1.77
C GLU A 40 5.07 11.96 0.28
N GLY A 41 4.27 11.40 -0.62
CA GLY A 41 4.36 11.62 -2.06
C GLY A 41 5.49 10.84 -2.74
N HIS A 42 6.10 9.88 -2.06
CA HIS A 42 7.08 8.97 -2.64
C HIS A 42 6.43 7.91 -3.54
N ILE A 43 5.19 7.51 -3.23
CA ILE A 43 4.41 6.56 -4.03
C ILE A 43 3.28 7.32 -4.74
N GLY A 44 3.39 7.44 -6.06
CA GLY A 44 2.32 7.95 -6.92
C GLY A 44 1.46 6.81 -7.46
N VAL A 45 0.28 6.60 -6.90
CA VAL A 45 -0.71 5.64 -7.43
C VAL A 45 -2.06 6.30 -7.67
N THR A 46 -2.71 5.91 -8.76
CA THR A 46 -4.08 6.37 -9.07
C THR A 46 -5.08 5.54 -8.27
N VAL A 47 -5.60 6.13 -7.19
CA VAL A 47 -6.62 5.47 -6.35
C VAL A 47 -7.99 5.62 -7.03
N PRO A 48 -8.71 4.52 -7.30
CA PRO A 48 -10.00 4.59 -7.97
C PRO A 48 -11.04 5.31 -7.11
N GLU A 49 -12.02 5.95 -7.74
CA GLU A 49 -13.11 6.62 -7.02
C GLU A 49 -14.02 5.63 -6.29
N ARG A 50 -14.11 4.39 -6.79
CA ARG A 50 -14.98 3.35 -6.23
C ARG A 50 -14.27 2.02 -6.16
N ALA A 51 -14.74 1.18 -5.25
CA ALA A 51 -14.31 -0.19 -5.16
C ALA A 51 -14.57 -0.92 -6.49
N SER A 52 -13.56 -1.66 -6.97
CA SER A 52 -13.79 -2.64 -8.04
C SER A 52 -14.90 -3.60 -7.62
N ARG A 53 -15.79 -3.92 -8.57
CA ARG A 53 -16.85 -4.92 -8.40
C ARG A 53 -16.32 -6.36 -8.46
N ALA A 54 -15.01 -6.53 -8.62
CA ALA A 54 -14.38 -7.84 -8.68
C ALA A 54 -14.70 -8.67 -7.41
N PRO A 55 -15.05 -9.96 -7.57
CA PRO A 55 -15.24 -10.85 -6.43
C PRO A 55 -13.92 -11.01 -5.66
N GLY A 56 -14.00 -11.12 -4.34
CA GLY A 56 -12.82 -11.35 -3.48
C GLY A 56 -12.57 -10.28 -2.41
N ARG A 57 -13.29 -9.15 -2.46
CA ARG A 57 -13.25 -8.15 -1.38
C ARG A 57 -14.06 -8.59 -0.16
N GLY A 58 -13.58 -8.23 1.02
CA GLY A 58 -14.36 -8.31 2.24
C GLY A 58 -13.61 -7.79 3.45
N ARG A 59 -14.21 -7.97 4.63
CA ARG A 59 -13.67 -7.46 5.89
C ARG A 59 -12.34 -8.15 6.23
N VAL A 60 -11.32 -7.33 6.45
CA VAL A 60 -9.98 -7.70 6.95
C VAL A 60 -9.70 -6.86 8.18
N VAL A 61 -9.17 -7.48 9.24
CA VAL A 61 -8.75 -6.75 10.45
C VAL A 61 -7.27 -6.45 10.35
N VAL A 62 -6.91 -5.18 10.35
CA VAL A 62 -5.52 -4.72 10.28
C VAL A 62 -5.24 -3.84 11.49
N ALA A 63 -4.12 -4.11 12.18
CA ALA A 63 -3.60 -3.17 13.17
C ALA A 63 -2.81 -2.10 12.42
N LEU A 64 -3.24 -0.85 12.52
CA LEU A 64 -2.58 0.30 11.89
C LEU A 64 -2.31 1.37 12.94
N ASP A 65 -1.21 2.07 12.75
CA ASP A 65 -0.92 3.31 13.43
C ASP A 65 -2.04 4.35 13.22
N ASP A 66 -2.49 4.95 14.32
CA ASP A 66 -3.63 5.86 14.31
C ASP A 66 -3.33 7.18 13.59
N ASP A 67 -2.08 7.67 13.69
CA ASP A 67 -1.65 8.91 13.05
C ASP A 67 -1.52 8.73 11.55
N VAL A 68 -0.94 7.59 11.11
CA VAL A 68 -0.87 7.22 9.69
C VAL A 68 -2.28 7.11 9.13
N PHE A 69 -3.18 6.38 9.79
CA PHE A 69 -4.56 6.21 9.33
C PHE A 69 -5.30 7.55 9.20
N ALA A 70 -5.21 8.43 10.20
CA ALA A 70 -5.86 9.73 10.19
C ALA A 70 -5.35 10.62 9.05
N ARG A 71 -4.04 10.60 8.77
CA ARG A 71 -3.46 11.35 7.65
C ARG A 71 -3.92 10.83 6.28
N VAL A 72 -4.04 9.52 6.11
CA VAL A 72 -4.59 8.95 4.86
C VAL A 72 -6.05 9.36 4.69
N GLU A 73 -6.89 9.25 5.73
CA GLU A 73 -8.29 9.67 5.67
C GLU A 73 -8.43 11.15 5.31
N ALA A 74 -7.60 12.02 5.91
CA ALA A 74 -7.61 13.45 5.62
C ALA A 74 -7.23 13.77 4.16
N GLY A 75 -6.29 13.02 3.57
CA GLY A 75 -5.84 13.24 2.19
C GLY A 75 -6.70 12.55 1.14
N ALA A 76 -7.17 11.34 1.40
CA ALA A 76 -7.92 10.53 0.45
C ALA A 76 -9.43 10.77 0.49
N GLY A 77 -9.95 11.32 1.60
CA GLY A 77 -11.38 11.48 1.88
C GLY A 77 -11.94 10.34 2.73
N GLU A 78 -13.00 10.64 3.49
CA GLU A 78 -13.56 9.72 4.49
C GLU A 78 -13.97 8.37 3.89
N GLY A 79 -13.55 7.28 4.52
CA GLY A 79 -13.86 5.91 4.13
C GLY A 79 -13.10 5.40 2.89
N ARG A 80 -12.20 6.22 2.31
CA ARG A 80 -11.44 5.86 1.11
C ARG A 80 -10.12 5.16 1.42
N THR A 81 -9.70 5.09 2.69
CA THR A 81 -8.46 4.40 3.07
C THR A 81 -8.43 2.94 2.65
N SER A 82 -9.57 2.24 2.64
CA SER A 82 -9.62 0.85 2.14
C SER A 82 -9.31 0.75 0.64
N LEU A 83 -9.63 1.77 -0.16
CA LEU A 83 -9.28 1.82 -1.58
C LEU A 83 -7.80 2.13 -1.78
N VAL A 84 -7.28 3.11 -1.04
CA VAL A 84 -5.86 3.45 -1.05
C VAL A 84 -5.02 2.22 -0.73
N ILE A 85 -5.38 1.51 0.35
CA ILE A 85 -4.68 0.29 0.76
C ILE A 85 -4.76 -0.79 -0.33
N ASP A 86 -5.94 -1.09 -0.87
CA ASP A 86 -6.05 -2.10 -1.93
C ASP A 86 -5.17 -1.75 -3.15
N THR A 87 -5.16 -0.50 -3.59
CA THR A 87 -4.33 -0.02 -4.71
C THR A 87 -2.84 -0.17 -4.41
N LEU A 88 -2.40 0.20 -3.20
CA LEU A 88 -0.99 0.06 -2.80
C LEU A 88 -0.56 -1.41 -2.72
N ILE A 89 -1.41 -2.28 -2.19
CA ILE A 89 -1.15 -3.73 -2.14
C ILE A 89 -1.01 -4.28 -3.55
N GLU A 90 -1.93 -3.91 -4.45
CA GLU A 90 -1.91 -4.37 -5.84
C GLU A 90 -0.64 -3.90 -6.57
N ALA A 91 -0.30 -2.62 -6.45
CA ALA A 91 0.91 -2.05 -7.03
C ALA A 91 2.18 -2.75 -6.49
N TYR A 92 2.26 -2.98 -5.18
CA TYR A 92 3.37 -3.71 -4.56
C TYR A 92 3.47 -5.16 -5.07
N LEU A 93 2.36 -5.91 -5.08
CA LEU A 93 2.34 -7.30 -5.53
C LEU A 93 2.60 -7.45 -7.04
N ALA A 94 2.34 -6.41 -7.83
CA ALA A 94 2.66 -6.34 -9.25
C ALA A 94 4.13 -5.95 -9.50
N GLY A 95 4.91 -5.62 -8.47
CA GLY A 95 6.29 -5.14 -8.59
C GLY A 95 6.40 -3.64 -8.92
N GLY A 96 5.28 -2.92 -8.96
CA GLY A 96 5.20 -1.46 -9.16
C GLY A 96 5.74 -0.63 -8.00
N ILE A 97 5.93 -1.25 -6.83
CA ILE A 97 6.51 -0.63 -5.66
C ILE A 97 7.51 -1.63 -5.08
N THR A 98 8.76 -1.21 -4.99
CA THR A 98 9.82 -1.94 -4.28
C THR A 98 10.07 -1.26 -2.94
N ILE A 99 10.37 -2.06 -1.90
CA ILE A 99 10.74 -1.53 -0.59
C ILE A 99 12.12 -2.06 -0.23
N THR A 100 13.07 -1.16 -0.10
CA THR A 100 14.43 -1.47 0.32
C THR A 100 14.62 -1.04 1.77
N LEU A 101 14.97 -1.96 2.66
CA LEU A 101 15.28 -1.64 4.04
C LEU A 101 16.79 -1.50 4.21
N HIS A 102 17.25 -0.31 4.58
CA HIS A 102 18.65 -0.08 4.90
C HIS A 102 18.85 -0.20 6.42
N ALA A 103 19.65 -1.17 6.84
CA ALA A 103 20.11 -1.23 8.22
C ALA A 103 21.12 -0.10 8.45
N THR A 104 20.86 0.75 9.46
CA THR A 104 21.79 1.80 9.87
C THR A 104 22.10 1.66 11.36
N THR A 105 23.35 1.87 11.72
CA THR A 105 23.83 1.91 13.11
C THR A 105 23.69 3.30 13.73
N ASP A 106 23.29 4.29 12.94
CA ASP A 106 23.10 5.66 13.41
C ASP A 106 21.72 5.80 14.07
N ALA A 107 21.71 5.93 15.40
CA ALA A 107 20.49 6.08 16.19
C ALA A 107 19.66 7.32 15.82
N THR A 108 20.27 8.31 15.15
CA THR A 108 19.57 9.50 14.66
C THR A 108 18.89 9.29 13.31
N GLN A 109 19.30 8.28 12.54
CA GLN A 109 18.69 7.88 11.27
C GLN A 109 17.79 6.67 11.47
N ARG A 110 16.69 6.81 12.22
CA ARG A 110 15.62 5.78 12.26
C ARG A 110 14.65 5.90 11.06
N ALA A 111 15.16 6.21 9.87
CA ALA A 111 14.34 6.33 8.68
C ALA A 111 14.71 5.19 7.71
N ALA A 112 13.81 4.24 7.55
CA ALA A 112 13.89 3.32 6.41
C ALA A 112 13.74 4.17 5.14
N THR A 113 14.75 4.21 4.29
CA THR A 113 14.65 4.90 3.00
C THR A 113 13.79 4.06 2.07
N LEU A 114 12.59 4.55 1.75
CA LEU A 114 11.72 3.91 0.76
C LEU A 114 12.16 4.35 -0.65
N THR A 115 12.69 3.43 -1.45
CA THR A 115 12.97 3.69 -2.87
C THR A 115 11.86 3.09 -3.72
N VAL A 116 11.02 3.95 -4.31
CA VAL A 116 9.97 3.55 -5.24
C VAL A 116 10.52 3.62 -6.66
N GLU A 117 10.68 2.48 -7.31
CA GLU A 117 10.99 2.45 -8.74
C GLU A 117 9.67 2.50 -9.52
N PRO A 118 9.47 3.47 -10.43
CA PRO A 118 8.28 3.50 -11.26
C PRO A 118 8.33 2.32 -12.23
N VAL A 119 7.32 1.44 -12.17
CA VAL A 119 7.09 0.47 -13.24
C VAL A 119 6.37 1.20 -14.38
N GLU A 120 7.02 1.25 -15.53
CA GLU A 120 6.40 1.76 -16.76
C GLU A 120 5.07 1.03 -16.98
N PRO A 121 3.96 1.76 -17.22
CA PRO A 121 2.71 1.11 -17.60
C PRO A 121 2.98 0.22 -18.81
N PRO A 122 2.38 -0.98 -18.89
CA PRO A 122 2.57 -1.85 -20.05
C PRO A 122 2.23 -1.04 -21.28
N ALA A 123 3.19 -0.93 -22.21
CA ALA A 123 3.00 -0.23 -23.48
C ALA A 123 1.67 -0.71 -24.06
N GLU A 124 0.74 0.22 -24.21
CA GLU A 124 -0.53 -0.02 -24.87
C GLU A 124 -0.16 -0.54 -26.25
N ASN A 125 -0.35 -1.85 -26.45
CA ASN A 125 0.03 -2.50 -27.69
C ASN A 125 -1.00 -2.00 -28.71
N ASP A 126 -0.62 -0.96 -29.43
CA ASP A 126 -1.35 -0.37 -30.55
C ASP A 126 -1.38 -1.41 -31.68
N ALA A 127 -2.19 -2.45 -31.49
CA ALA A 127 -2.64 -3.34 -32.53
C ALA A 127 -3.89 -2.74 -33.15
N ALA A 128 -3.75 -1.55 -33.73
CA ALA A 128 -4.74 -0.95 -34.60
C ALA A 128 -4.06 -0.57 -35.93
N ALA A 129 -4.53 -1.25 -36.98
CA ALA A 129 -4.39 -0.94 -38.41
C ALA A 129 -3.04 -1.25 -39.11
N ALA A 130 -3.01 -2.41 -39.77
CA ALA A 130 -2.50 -2.55 -41.13
C ALA A 130 -3.36 -3.56 -41.90
#